data_AF-A0A809RZL1-F1
#
_entry.id   AF-A0A809RZL1-F1
#
_cell.length_a   1.000
_cell.length_b   1.000
_cell.length_c   1.000
_cell.angle_alpha   90.00
_cell.angle_beta   90.00
_cell.angle_gamma   90.00
#
_symmetry.space_group_name_H-M   'P 1'
#
loop_
_entity.id
_entity.type
_entity.pdbx_description
1 polymer ?
#
loop_
_entity_poly.entity_id
_entity_poly.type
_entity_poly.pdbx_seq_one_letter_code
_entity_poly.pdbx_strand_id
1 'polypeptide(L)'
;MHGAFGEDSKRLQASPEEKNMKSALARLAAVLFPAALCAPLPSQAGFNGDTVTLSYSLLDMPAVSFSSASAIVGAGVEFTGSATDGFGQQWQFTIDVADASVNFSWVEATRAGEPNGGNIASGADAWNFDLAFAATPIPAPWALTAFSSSGYFSPHTPSMTNLVSAGNAFHIGFERLDSTDSYTVSAVPEPETWALLLAGMGLLGVAARRKA
;
A
#
# COMPACT_ATOMS: atom_id res chain seq x y z
N MET A 1 6.99 -63.54 62.58
CA MET A 1 5.75 -62.90 62.05
C MET A 1 6.01 -61.41 61.89
N HIS A 2 6.24 -60.94 60.67
CA HIS A 2 6.20 -59.53 60.28
C HIS A 2 5.73 -59.50 58.82
N GLY A 3 4.63 -58.81 58.57
CA GLY A 3 3.90 -58.81 57.30
C GLY A 3 4.44 -57.81 56.27
N ALA A 4 4.18 -58.10 55.00
CA ALA A 4 4.39 -57.19 53.88
C ALA A 4 3.03 -56.82 53.28
N PHE A 5 2.72 -55.51 53.29
CA PHE A 5 1.60 -54.90 52.58
C PHE A 5 2.03 -54.63 51.14
N GLY A 6 1.32 -55.19 50.16
CA GLY A 6 1.43 -54.82 48.75
C GLY A 6 0.23 -54.00 48.33
N GLU A 7 0.44 -52.73 47.99
CA GLU A 7 -0.56 -51.87 47.34
C GLU A 7 -0.71 -52.28 45.86
N ASP A 8 -1.94 -52.62 45.49
CA ASP A 8 -2.33 -53.00 44.13
C ASP A 8 -2.89 -51.74 43.40
N SER A 9 -2.00 -50.98 42.76
CA SER A 9 -2.37 -49.80 41.96
C SER A 9 -2.82 -50.24 40.56
N LYS A 10 -4.13 -50.42 40.37
CA LYS A 10 -4.74 -50.63 39.05
C LYS A 10 -4.63 -49.36 38.20
N ARG A 11 -3.60 -49.29 37.36
CA ARG A 11 -3.52 -48.37 36.22
C ARG A 11 -4.60 -48.75 35.19
N LEU A 12 -5.66 -47.94 35.11
CA LEU A 12 -6.65 -47.98 34.03
C LEU A 12 -5.95 -47.74 32.68
N GLN A 13 -5.69 -48.80 31.93
CA GLN A 13 -5.23 -48.71 30.55
C GLN A 13 -6.44 -48.41 29.66
N ALA A 14 -6.36 -47.32 28.88
CA ALA A 14 -7.37 -46.96 27.90
C ALA A 14 -7.65 -48.13 26.94
N SER A 15 -8.92 -48.37 26.63
CA SER A 15 -9.31 -49.51 25.80
C SER A 15 -8.78 -49.36 24.36
N PRO A 16 -8.56 -50.46 23.63
CA PRO A 16 -8.04 -50.43 22.25
C PRO A 16 -8.85 -49.55 21.29
N GLU A 17 -10.16 -49.41 21.56
CA GLU A 17 -11.10 -48.60 20.78
C GLU A 17 -10.86 -47.10 20.95
N GLU A 18 -10.56 -46.66 22.18
CA GLU A 18 -10.24 -45.26 22.49
C GLU A 18 -8.90 -44.82 21.88
N LYS A 19 -7.93 -45.75 21.81
CA LYS A 19 -6.64 -45.52 21.15
C LYS A 19 -6.77 -45.38 19.63
N ASN A 20 -7.64 -46.18 19.02
CA ASN A 20 -7.91 -46.12 17.59
C ASN A 20 -8.67 -44.86 17.18
N MET A 21 -9.61 -44.40 18.01
CA MET A 21 -10.35 -43.15 17.76
C MET A 21 -9.43 -41.92 17.84
N LYS A 22 -8.51 -41.87 18.82
CA LYS A 22 -7.49 -40.81 18.94
C LYS A 22 -6.51 -40.80 17.75
N SER A 23 -6.13 -41.98 17.25
CA SER A 23 -5.31 -42.14 16.04
C SER A 23 -6.03 -41.64 14.78
N ALA A 24 -7.32 -41.96 14.64
CA ALA A 24 -8.15 -41.49 13.52
C ALA A 24 -8.34 -39.96 13.55
N LEU A 25 -8.60 -39.38 14.72
CA LEU A 25 -8.68 -37.92 14.92
C LEU A 25 -7.35 -37.21 14.63
N ALA A 26 -6.23 -37.78 15.08
CA ALA A 26 -4.90 -37.23 14.78
C ALA A 26 -4.58 -37.27 13.28
N ARG A 27 -5.01 -38.33 12.57
CA ARG A 27 -4.86 -38.44 11.11
C ARG A 27 -5.78 -37.47 10.37
N LEU A 28 -7.02 -37.29 10.82
CA LEU A 28 -7.96 -36.33 10.24
C LEU A 28 -7.46 -34.89 10.41
N ALA A 29 -6.92 -34.55 11.60
CA ALA A 29 -6.28 -33.26 11.86
C ALA A 29 -5.03 -33.05 10.99
N ALA A 30 -4.22 -34.09 10.76
CA ALA A 30 -3.03 -34.02 9.91
C ALA A 30 -3.34 -33.87 8.41
N VAL A 31 -4.55 -34.23 7.97
CA VAL A 31 -5.00 -34.08 6.56
C VAL A 31 -5.75 -32.77 6.34
N LEU A 32 -6.48 -32.26 7.34
CA LEU A 32 -7.20 -30.99 7.24
C LEU A 32 -6.30 -29.76 7.42
N PHE A 33 -5.23 -29.85 8.23
CA PHE A 33 -4.32 -28.72 8.44
C PHE A 33 -3.55 -28.26 7.18
N PRO A 34 -2.99 -29.16 6.34
CA PRO A 34 -2.28 -28.74 5.12
C PRO A 34 -3.22 -28.17 4.05
N ALA A 35 -4.47 -28.64 3.98
CA ALA A 35 -5.42 -28.23 2.94
C ALA A 35 -5.90 -26.78 3.14
N ALA A 36 -6.02 -26.32 4.39
CA ALA A 36 -6.39 -24.93 4.71
C ALA A 36 -5.26 -23.92 4.44
N LEU A 37 -4.00 -24.36 4.40
CA LEU A 37 -2.82 -23.52 4.09
C LEU A 37 -2.64 -23.26 2.58
N CYS A 38 -3.41 -23.92 1.72
CA CYS A 38 -3.28 -23.85 0.27
C CYS A 38 -4.50 -23.21 -0.42
N ALA A 39 -5.44 -22.62 0.34
CA ALA A 39 -6.45 -21.78 -0.26
C ALA A 39 -5.74 -20.56 -0.87
N PRO A 40 -5.82 -20.32 -2.19
CA PRO A 40 -5.31 -19.09 -2.77
C PRO A 40 -6.10 -17.94 -2.15
N LEU A 41 -5.42 -17.12 -1.35
CA LEU A 41 -5.93 -15.79 -1.04
C LEU A 41 -6.07 -15.07 -2.39
N PRO A 42 -7.12 -14.27 -2.61
CA PRO A 42 -7.18 -13.46 -3.82
C PRO A 42 -5.94 -12.59 -3.85
N SER A 43 -4.98 -12.89 -4.74
CA SER A 43 -3.94 -11.94 -5.07
C SER A 43 -4.67 -10.77 -5.71
N GLN A 44 -4.70 -9.64 -5.03
CA GLN A 44 -5.36 -8.48 -5.59
C GLN A 44 -4.61 -8.08 -6.85
N ALA A 45 -5.32 -8.00 -7.98
CA ALA A 45 -4.74 -7.50 -9.20
C ALA A 45 -4.32 -6.06 -8.95
N GLY A 46 -3.04 -5.75 -9.15
CA GLY A 46 -2.56 -4.38 -9.15
C GLY A 46 -3.02 -3.63 -10.39
N PHE A 47 -2.58 -2.38 -10.52
CA PHE A 47 -3.05 -1.50 -11.59
C PHE A 47 -2.41 -1.75 -12.95
N ASN A 48 -1.31 -2.51 -13.03
CA ASN A 48 -0.59 -2.70 -14.30
C ASN A 48 -1.50 -3.22 -15.42
N GLY A 49 -1.45 -2.55 -16.58
CA GLY A 49 -2.26 -2.87 -17.74
C GLY A 49 -3.69 -2.32 -17.71
N ASP A 50 -4.14 -1.70 -16.60
CA ASP A 50 -5.40 -0.97 -16.57
C ASP A 50 -5.27 0.38 -17.30
N THR A 51 -6.40 0.95 -17.71
CA THR A 51 -6.48 2.32 -18.20
C THR A 51 -6.75 3.25 -17.04
N VAL A 52 -5.87 4.22 -16.83
CA VAL A 52 -6.06 5.31 -15.86
C VAL A 52 -6.45 6.58 -16.60
N THR A 53 -7.44 7.30 -16.07
CA THR A 53 -7.87 8.62 -16.57
C THR A 53 -7.49 9.68 -15.54
N LEU A 54 -7.01 10.83 -16.02
CA LEU A 54 -6.63 11.98 -15.20
C LEU A 54 -7.68 13.09 -15.34
N SER A 55 -8.15 13.59 -14.20
CA SER A 55 -8.80 14.90 -14.10
C SER A 55 -8.07 15.75 -13.06
N TYR A 56 -8.17 17.07 -13.15
CA TYR A 56 -7.47 17.97 -12.25
C TYR A 56 -8.20 19.30 -12.10
N SER A 57 -7.97 19.97 -10.98
CA SER A 57 -8.33 21.37 -10.75
C SER A 57 -7.16 22.04 -10.04
N LEU A 58 -6.49 22.97 -10.73
CA LEU A 58 -5.30 23.64 -10.24
C LEU A 58 -5.59 25.15 -10.14
N LEU A 59 -5.78 25.63 -8.91
CA LEU A 59 -6.05 27.05 -8.66
C LEU A 59 -4.86 27.91 -9.07
N ASP A 60 -5.12 29.12 -9.58
CA ASP A 60 -4.10 30.09 -10.04
C ASP A 60 -3.16 29.57 -11.14
N MET A 61 -3.56 28.51 -11.85
CA MET A 61 -2.90 28.00 -13.06
C MET A 61 -3.77 28.18 -14.32
N PRO A 62 -3.68 29.34 -14.98
CA PRO A 62 -4.49 29.63 -16.17
C PRO A 62 -4.14 28.79 -17.41
N ALA A 63 -2.97 28.15 -17.44
CA ALA A 63 -2.47 27.45 -18.62
C ALA A 63 -1.92 26.06 -18.29
N VAL A 64 -2.68 25.22 -17.58
CA VAL A 64 -2.28 23.82 -17.34
C VAL A 64 -2.58 22.94 -18.56
N SER A 65 -1.66 22.04 -18.86
CA SER A 65 -1.82 21.02 -19.89
C SER A 65 -1.15 19.72 -19.47
N PHE A 66 -1.76 18.59 -19.82
CA PHE A 66 -1.17 17.27 -19.65
C PHE A 66 -1.05 16.57 -21.00
N SER A 67 -0.05 15.70 -21.11
CA SER A 67 0.28 14.91 -22.30
C SER A 67 -0.89 14.09 -22.85
N SER A 68 -1.80 13.65 -21.97
CA SER A 68 -3.02 12.95 -22.34
C SER A 68 -4.07 13.05 -21.22
N ALA A 69 -5.32 12.70 -21.52
CA ALA A 69 -6.37 12.53 -20.51
C ALA A 69 -6.41 11.12 -19.93
N SER A 70 -5.78 10.14 -20.58
CA SER A 70 -5.76 8.74 -20.15
C SER A 70 -4.51 8.02 -20.64
N ALA A 71 -4.01 7.06 -19.86
CA ALA A 71 -2.85 6.25 -20.16
C ALA A 71 -3.04 4.78 -19.72
N ILE A 72 -2.18 3.89 -20.20
CA ILE A 72 -2.10 2.51 -19.73
C ILE A 72 -1.05 2.42 -18.64
N VAL A 73 -1.42 1.85 -17.49
CA VAL A 73 -0.56 1.74 -16.31
C VAL A 73 0.59 0.76 -16.53
N GLY A 74 1.78 1.13 -16.08
CA GLY A 74 2.96 0.26 -16.01
C GLY A 74 3.89 0.35 -17.22
N ALA A 75 3.72 1.35 -18.08
CA ALA A 75 4.60 1.63 -19.22
C ALA A 75 5.73 2.63 -18.89
N GLY A 76 5.81 3.10 -17.64
CA GLY A 76 6.59 4.27 -17.20
C GLY A 76 5.65 5.39 -16.80
N VAL A 77 6.10 6.64 -16.79
CA VAL A 77 5.26 7.79 -16.40
C VAL A 77 4.00 7.91 -17.27
N GLU A 78 2.82 7.80 -16.65
CA GLU A 78 1.52 7.87 -17.34
C GLU A 78 1.16 9.29 -17.78
N PHE A 79 1.46 10.30 -16.95
CA PHE A 79 1.13 11.68 -17.27
C PHE A 79 2.30 12.60 -17.00
N THR A 80 2.74 13.31 -18.03
CA THR A 80 3.54 14.53 -17.88
C THR A 80 2.66 15.75 -18.14
N GLY A 81 2.87 16.81 -17.38
CA GLY A 81 2.12 18.05 -17.52
C GLY A 81 2.99 19.27 -17.38
N SER A 82 2.49 20.40 -17.88
CA SER A 82 3.13 21.69 -17.69
C SER A 82 2.09 22.75 -17.43
N ALA A 83 2.48 23.78 -16.68
CA ALA A 83 1.63 24.93 -16.45
C ALA A 83 2.42 26.22 -16.31
N THR A 84 1.74 27.33 -16.51
CA THR A 84 2.22 28.66 -16.13
C THR A 84 1.27 29.22 -15.08
N ASP A 85 1.81 29.69 -13.96
CA ASP A 85 1.04 30.30 -12.89
C ASP A 85 0.67 31.76 -13.19
N GLY A 86 -0.09 32.38 -12.29
CA GLY A 86 -0.43 33.81 -12.38
C GLY A 86 0.76 34.78 -12.28
N PHE A 87 1.94 34.31 -11.85
CA PHE A 87 3.18 35.09 -11.74
C PHE A 87 4.14 34.87 -12.92
N GLY A 88 3.77 34.04 -13.90
CA GLY A 88 4.59 33.69 -15.07
C GLY A 88 5.64 32.61 -14.80
N GLN A 89 5.60 31.92 -13.66
CA GLN A 89 6.46 30.79 -13.34
C GLN A 89 5.97 29.54 -14.08
N GLN A 90 6.91 28.77 -14.59
CA GLN A 90 6.67 27.54 -15.32
C GLN A 90 6.81 26.34 -14.40
N TRP A 91 5.86 25.42 -14.49
CA TRP A 91 5.80 24.21 -13.69
C TRP A 91 5.77 23.00 -14.59
N GLN A 92 6.45 21.95 -14.17
CA GLN A 92 6.45 20.64 -14.80
C GLN A 92 5.89 19.64 -13.80
N PHE A 93 5.00 18.76 -14.24
CA PHE A 93 4.35 17.75 -13.43
C PHE A 93 4.65 16.37 -14.00
N THR A 94 4.80 15.39 -13.12
CA THR A 94 4.79 13.98 -13.49
C THR A 94 3.90 13.19 -12.55
N ILE A 95 3.12 12.28 -13.12
CA ILE A 95 2.29 11.31 -12.42
C ILE A 95 2.65 9.96 -12.99
N ASP A 96 3.23 9.12 -12.13
CA ASP A 96 3.69 7.77 -12.43
C ASP A 96 2.89 6.79 -11.58
N VAL A 97 2.13 5.94 -12.23
CA VAL A 97 1.24 4.94 -11.66
C VAL A 97 1.90 3.59 -11.88
N ALA A 98 2.27 2.95 -10.78
CA ALA A 98 2.77 1.60 -10.77
C ALA A 98 1.67 0.62 -10.30
N ASP A 99 2.04 -0.65 -10.21
CA ASP A 99 1.14 -1.74 -9.84
C ASP A 99 0.42 -1.53 -8.49
N ALA A 100 1.12 -0.93 -7.51
CA ALA A 100 0.60 -0.72 -6.15
C ALA A 100 1.05 0.62 -5.54
N SER A 101 1.44 1.58 -6.38
CA SER A 101 1.79 2.93 -5.95
C SER A 101 1.45 3.98 -7.00
N VAL A 102 1.26 5.21 -6.56
CA VAL A 102 1.18 6.39 -7.41
C VAL A 102 2.17 7.42 -6.90
N ASN A 103 2.98 7.93 -7.81
CA ASN A 103 3.99 8.92 -7.57
C ASN A 103 3.58 10.22 -8.26
N PHE A 104 3.41 11.28 -7.49
CA PHE A 104 3.19 12.63 -7.98
C PHE A 104 4.48 13.40 -7.76
N SER A 105 4.92 14.17 -8.75
CA SER A 105 5.97 15.15 -8.51
C SER A 105 5.84 16.35 -9.42
N TRP A 106 6.44 17.44 -8.99
CA TRP A 106 6.53 18.65 -9.79
C TRP A 106 7.82 19.39 -9.53
N VAL A 107 8.17 20.23 -10.50
CA VAL A 107 9.31 21.13 -10.45
C VAL A 107 8.88 22.46 -11.05
N GLU A 108 9.13 23.54 -10.32
CA GLU A 108 9.10 24.90 -10.82
C GLU A 108 10.41 25.14 -11.62
N ALA A 109 10.28 25.34 -12.93
CA ALA A 109 11.39 25.34 -13.87
C ALA A 109 12.08 26.71 -14.02
N THR A 110 11.42 27.80 -13.60
CA THR A 110 11.92 29.17 -13.79
C THR A 110 12.87 29.63 -12.69
N ARG A 111 12.72 29.10 -11.47
CA ARG A 111 13.48 29.42 -10.26
C ARG A 111 13.88 28.17 -9.48
N ALA A 112 14.04 27.02 -10.15
CA ALA A 112 14.50 25.78 -9.55
C ALA A 112 15.71 26.01 -8.62
N GLY A 113 15.52 25.81 -7.31
CA GLY A 113 16.56 25.97 -6.29
C GLY A 113 16.62 27.33 -5.56
N GLU A 114 15.74 28.28 -5.85
CA GLU A 114 15.59 29.50 -5.04
C GLU A 114 14.95 29.16 -3.67
N PRO A 115 15.54 29.58 -2.52
CA PRO A 115 15.05 29.24 -1.18
C PRO A 115 13.60 29.67 -0.91
N ASN A 116 13.06 30.65 -1.64
CA ASN A 116 11.72 31.20 -1.42
C ASN A 116 10.86 31.19 -2.70
N GLY A 117 11.19 30.36 -3.68
CA GLY A 117 10.47 30.26 -4.94
C GLY A 117 9.16 29.46 -4.81
N GLY A 118 8.04 30.08 -5.17
CA GLY A 118 6.96 29.36 -5.86
C GLY A 118 5.80 28.80 -5.04
N ASN A 119 5.43 29.36 -3.89
CA ASN A 119 4.12 28.97 -3.32
C ASN A 119 2.99 29.60 -4.14
N ILE A 120 2.15 28.76 -4.74
CA ILE A 120 0.93 29.17 -5.43
C ILE A 120 -0.27 28.46 -4.81
N ALA A 121 -1.29 29.28 -4.55
CA ALA A 121 -2.54 28.96 -3.89
C ALA A 121 -2.39 28.46 -2.43
N SER A 122 -3.42 28.74 -1.64
CA SER A 122 -3.53 28.34 -0.24
C SER A 122 -4.96 27.95 0.07
N GLY A 123 -5.16 26.80 0.70
CA GLY A 123 -6.48 26.28 1.11
C GLY A 123 -6.63 24.80 0.77
N ALA A 124 -7.42 24.06 1.54
CA ALA A 124 -7.57 22.62 1.34
C ALA A 124 -8.03 22.29 -0.09
N ASP A 125 -7.35 21.35 -0.73
CA ASP A 125 -7.62 20.85 -2.09
C ASP A 125 -7.66 21.96 -3.16
N ALA A 126 -6.95 23.07 -2.92
CA ALA A 126 -6.73 24.13 -3.90
C ALA A 126 -6.14 23.59 -5.21
N TRP A 127 -5.40 22.48 -5.09
CA TRP A 127 -4.87 21.70 -6.18
C TRP A 127 -5.29 20.28 -5.98
N ASN A 128 -5.88 19.68 -7.00
CA ASN A 128 -6.27 18.29 -6.90
C ASN A 128 -6.11 17.56 -8.23
N PHE A 129 -5.88 16.26 -8.10
CA PHE A 129 -5.78 15.30 -9.17
C PHE A 129 -6.69 14.14 -8.82
N ASP A 130 -7.57 13.82 -9.76
CA ASP A 130 -8.40 12.62 -9.71
C ASP A 130 -7.85 11.60 -10.70
N LEU A 131 -7.53 10.41 -10.22
CA LEU A 131 -7.14 9.27 -11.03
C LEU A 131 -8.25 8.24 -10.99
N ALA A 132 -8.80 7.88 -12.14
CA ALA A 132 -9.85 6.86 -12.25
C ALA A 132 -9.38 5.67 -13.09
N PHE A 133 -9.45 4.48 -12.51
CA PHE A 133 -9.06 3.22 -13.13
C PHE A 133 -10.26 2.54 -13.81
N ALA A 134 -10.10 2.04 -15.03
CA ALA A 134 -11.22 1.50 -15.79
C ALA A 134 -11.74 0.16 -15.24
N ALA A 135 -10.84 -0.71 -14.76
CA ALA A 135 -11.19 -2.07 -14.38
C ALA A 135 -10.86 -2.41 -12.92
N THR A 136 -9.81 -1.85 -12.35
CA THR A 136 -9.26 -2.26 -11.06
C THR A 136 -9.80 -1.40 -9.92
N PRO A 137 -10.57 -1.97 -8.98
CA PRO A 137 -10.95 -1.27 -7.76
C PRO A 137 -9.74 -1.03 -6.88
N ILE A 138 -9.70 0.12 -6.23
CA ILE A 138 -8.65 0.48 -5.29
C ILE A 138 -8.96 -0.20 -3.95
N PRO A 139 -8.13 -1.13 -3.46
CA PRO A 139 -8.23 -1.60 -2.07
C PRO A 139 -8.06 -0.46 -1.09
N ALA A 140 -8.78 -0.47 0.02
CA ALA A 140 -8.32 0.24 1.21
C ALA A 140 -7.47 -0.72 2.07
N PRO A 141 -6.44 -0.26 2.79
CA PRO A 141 -6.01 1.13 2.93
C PRO A 141 -4.87 1.54 1.96
N TRP A 142 -4.89 2.80 1.52
CA TRP A 142 -3.76 3.48 0.87
C TRP A 142 -3.36 4.68 1.72
N ALA A 143 -2.07 5.02 1.72
CA ALA A 143 -1.56 6.15 2.48
C ALA A 143 -0.39 6.82 1.76
N LEU A 144 -0.11 8.07 2.15
CA LEU A 144 1.17 8.71 1.84
C LEU A 144 2.28 7.95 2.55
N THR A 145 3.19 7.35 1.78
CA THR A 145 4.29 6.53 2.30
C THR A 145 5.66 7.17 2.10
N ALA A 146 5.79 8.13 1.19
CA ALA A 146 6.99 8.96 1.06
C ALA A 146 6.65 10.38 0.60
N PHE A 147 7.45 11.35 1.04
CA PHE A 147 7.36 12.75 0.63
C PHE A 147 8.75 13.40 0.62
N SER A 148 8.99 14.30 -0.34
CA SER A 148 10.16 15.15 -0.43
C SER A 148 9.75 16.54 -0.92
N SER A 149 10.39 17.59 -0.42
CA SER A 149 10.15 18.99 -0.83
C SER A 149 11.43 19.81 -0.79
N SER A 150 11.60 20.71 -1.76
CA SER A 150 12.64 21.75 -1.79
C SER A 150 12.20 23.09 -1.20
N GLY A 151 10.93 23.23 -0.79
CA GLY A 151 10.36 24.46 -0.27
C GLY A 151 10.91 24.83 1.11
N TYR A 152 11.50 26.02 1.22
CA TYR A 152 11.98 26.57 2.49
C TYR A 152 10.86 27.35 3.20
N PHE A 153 9.92 26.64 3.80
CA PHE A 153 9.11 27.16 4.90
C PHE A 153 9.09 26.14 6.04
N SER A 154 9.82 26.44 7.10
CA SER A 154 9.84 25.63 8.32
C SER A 154 8.48 25.69 9.03
N PRO A 155 7.93 24.58 9.54
CA PRO A 155 8.44 23.21 9.47
C PRO A 155 7.74 22.42 8.35
N HIS A 156 8.52 21.60 7.64
CA HIS A 156 8.07 20.73 6.54
C HIS A 156 6.81 19.96 6.93
N THR A 157 5.69 20.37 6.36
CA THR A 157 4.40 19.69 6.44
C THR A 157 4.07 19.24 5.02
N PRO A 158 3.65 17.98 4.81
CA PRO A 158 3.15 17.57 3.51
C PRO A 158 2.02 18.52 3.13
N SER A 159 2.07 19.09 1.92
CA SER A 159 0.97 19.94 1.47
C SER A 159 -0.25 19.12 1.05
N MET A 160 -0.12 17.78 0.99
CA MET A 160 -1.24 16.90 0.69
C MET A 160 -2.30 17.01 1.79
N THR A 161 -3.45 17.58 1.46
CA THR A 161 -4.58 17.78 2.37
C THR A 161 -5.58 16.64 2.34
N ASN A 162 -5.63 15.92 1.23
CA ASN A 162 -6.65 14.90 1.02
C ASN A 162 -6.09 13.73 0.24
N LEU A 163 -6.44 12.54 0.71
CA LEU A 163 -6.22 11.28 0.01
C LEU A 163 -7.45 10.42 0.27
N VAL A 164 -8.31 10.31 -0.73
CA VAL A 164 -9.54 9.53 -0.67
C VAL A 164 -9.53 8.52 -1.79
N SER A 165 -9.74 7.25 -1.45
CA SER A 165 -10.04 6.21 -2.42
C SER A 165 -11.53 5.86 -2.37
N ALA A 166 -12.18 5.87 -3.52
CA ALA A 166 -13.60 5.51 -3.66
C ALA A 166 -13.81 4.65 -4.91
N GLY A 167 -14.17 3.38 -4.72
CA GLY A 167 -14.34 2.44 -5.81
C GLY A 167 -13.04 2.22 -6.59
N ASN A 168 -12.96 2.78 -7.78
CA ASN A 168 -11.82 2.73 -8.70
C ASN A 168 -11.15 4.09 -8.90
N ALA A 169 -11.41 5.09 -8.04
CA ALA A 169 -10.83 6.41 -8.15
C ALA A 169 -10.06 6.85 -6.90
N PHE A 170 -8.90 7.48 -7.11
CA PHE A 170 -8.22 8.30 -6.11
C PHE A 170 -8.56 9.76 -6.33
N HIS A 171 -8.85 10.44 -5.24
CA HIS A 171 -8.74 11.88 -5.14
C HIS A 171 -7.51 12.22 -4.29
N ILE A 172 -6.59 12.98 -4.85
CA ILE A 172 -5.45 13.53 -4.11
C ILE A 172 -5.53 15.05 -4.19
N GLY A 173 -5.52 15.70 -3.03
CA GLY A 173 -5.56 17.14 -2.93
C GLY A 173 -4.38 17.70 -2.17
N PHE A 174 -3.98 18.91 -2.53
CA PHE A 174 -2.87 19.66 -1.97
C PHE A 174 -3.30 21.09 -1.66
N GLU A 175 -2.81 21.65 -0.55
CA GLU A 175 -3.08 23.04 -0.17
C GLU A 175 -2.16 24.06 -0.84
N ARG A 176 -0.99 23.61 -1.30
CA ARG A 176 0.05 24.43 -1.94
C ARG A 176 1.02 23.55 -2.74
N LEU A 177 1.74 24.15 -3.67
CA LEU A 177 2.92 23.55 -4.30
C LEU A 177 4.18 24.30 -3.84
N ASP A 178 5.23 23.56 -3.47
CA ASP A 178 6.57 24.13 -3.33
C ASP A 178 7.40 23.87 -4.59
N SER A 179 8.53 24.58 -4.75
CA SER A 179 9.33 24.61 -6.00
C SER A 179 9.76 23.25 -6.54
N THR A 180 9.86 22.22 -5.71
CA THR A 180 10.07 20.85 -6.13
C THR A 180 9.53 19.93 -5.05
N ASP A 181 8.43 19.24 -5.32
CA ASP A 181 7.92 18.23 -4.41
C ASP A 181 7.74 16.89 -5.10
N SER A 182 7.79 15.83 -4.30
CA SER A 182 7.42 14.49 -4.68
C SER A 182 6.64 13.81 -3.57
N TYR A 183 5.55 13.14 -3.93
CA TYR A 183 4.67 12.39 -3.06
C TYR A 183 4.51 10.97 -3.62
N THR A 184 4.61 9.97 -2.75
CA THR A 184 4.30 8.58 -3.08
C THR A 184 3.15 8.11 -2.21
N VAL A 185 2.06 7.72 -2.84
CA VAL A 185 0.94 7.04 -2.21
C VAL A 185 1.00 5.58 -2.61
N SER A 186 0.85 4.66 -1.66
CA SER A 186 0.87 3.23 -1.96
C SER A 186 -0.13 2.45 -1.11
N ALA A 187 -0.46 1.25 -1.58
CA ALA A 187 -1.19 0.29 -0.77
C ALA A 187 -0.43 0.04 0.55
N VAL A 188 -1.14 0.11 1.67
CA VAL A 188 -0.59 -0.24 2.98
C VAL A 188 -1.02 -1.68 3.28
N PRO A 189 -0.08 -2.64 3.38
CA PRO A 189 -0.45 -4.01 3.65
C PRO A 189 -1.20 -4.13 4.97
N GLU A 190 -2.29 -4.91 4.97
CA GLU A 190 -3.07 -5.09 6.18
C GLU A 190 -2.22 -5.71 7.30
N PRO A 191 -2.47 -5.38 8.59
CA PRO A 191 -1.73 -5.94 9.72
C PRO A 191 -1.66 -7.47 9.71
N GLU A 192 -2.71 -8.11 9.22
CA GLU A 192 -2.84 -9.56 9.11
C GLU A 192 -1.88 -10.15 8.06
N THR A 193 -1.60 -9.41 6.99
CA THR A 193 -0.60 -9.79 5.98
C THR A 193 0.79 -9.86 6.60
N TRP A 194 1.14 -8.90 7.47
CA TRP A 194 2.39 -8.93 8.23
C TRP A 194 2.42 -10.10 9.23
N ALA A 195 1.31 -10.36 9.91
CA ALA A 195 1.21 -11.48 10.83
C ALA A 195 1.43 -12.82 10.12
N LEU A 196 0.87 -13.01 8.92
CA LEU A 196 1.07 -14.20 8.10
C LEU A 196 2.51 -14.33 7.59
N LEU A 197 3.11 -13.23 7.15
CA LEU A 197 4.52 -13.22 6.75
C LEU A 197 5.43 -13.64 7.91
N LEU A 198 5.21 -13.04 9.09
CA LEU A 198 5.96 -13.36 10.30
C LEU A 198 5.71 -14.80 10.78
N ALA A 199 4.47 -15.27 10.69
CA ALA A 199 4.13 -16.67 10.98
C ALA A 199 4.86 -17.62 10.03
N GLY A 200 4.86 -17.33 8.72
CA GLY A 200 5.59 -18.09 7.71
C GLY A 200 7.09 -18.12 7.98
N MET A 201 7.70 -16.97 8.26
CA MET A 201 9.11 -16.88 8.67
C MET A 201 9.40 -17.66 9.96
N GLY A 202 8.51 -17.59 10.95
CA GLY A 202 8.62 -18.34 12.19
C GLY A 202 8.62 -19.86 11.96
N LEU A 203 7.72 -20.35 11.11
CA LEU A 203 7.66 -21.77 10.73
C LEU A 203 8.94 -22.21 10.00
N LEU A 204 9.47 -21.40 9.09
CA LEU A 204 10.73 -21.69 8.39
C LEU A 204 11.91 -21.74 9.36
N GLY A 205 11.99 -20.80 10.31
CA GLY A 205 13.01 -20.81 11.36
C GLY A 205 12.96 -22.04 12.24
N VAL A 206 11.76 -22.47 12.66
CA VAL A 206 11.56 -23.71 13.43
C VAL A 206 11.95 -24.94 12.62
N ALA A 207 11.56 -25.01 11.34
CA ALA A 207 11.91 -26.13 10.46
C ALA A 207 13.42 -26.23 10.22
N ALA A 208 14.10 -25.10 10.00
CA ALA A 208 15.55 -25.04 9.85
C ALA A 208 16.28 -25.50 11.10
N ARG A 209 15.82 -25.09 12.30
CA ARG A 209 16.38 -25.54 13.58
C ARG A 209 16.30 -27.05 13.79
N ARG A 210 15.28 -27.72 13.23
CA ARG A 210 15.11 -29.19 13.34
C ARG A 210 16.01 -29.97 12.38
N LYS A 211 16.66 -29.30 11.43
CA LYS A 211 17.63 -29.90 10.50
C LYS A 211 19.09 -29.75 10.93
N ALA A 212 19.39 -28.85 11.87
CA ALA A 212 20.71 -28.71 12.48
C ALA A 212 20.85 -29.63 13.70
#